data_AF-A0A952A8A0-F1
#
_entry.id   AF-A0A952A8A0-F1
#
_cell.length_a   1.000
_cell.length_b   1.000
_cell.length_c   1.000
_cell.angle_alpha   90.00
_cell.angle_beta   90.00
_cell.angle_gamma   90.00
#
_symmetry.space_group_name_H-M   'P 1'
#
loop_
_entity.id
_entity.type
_entity.pdbx_description
1 polymer ?
#
loop_
_entity_poly.entity_id
_entity_poly.type
_entity_poly.pdbx_seq_one_letter_code
_entity_poly.pdbx_strand_id
1 'polypeptide(L)'
;MERVCERANLQAALKRVRKNQGSAGIDGMTVGELPDHLRKHWPVVREQLLAGTYQPSPVRRHAIPKSGGGERELGIPTVVDRFIQQAILQVLGPRFDPTFSQYR
;
A
#
# COMPACT_ATOMS: atom_id res chain seq x y z
N MET A 1 -6.08 11.19 9.66
CA MET A 1 -5.95 10.79 8.24
C MET A 1 -5.59 11.92 7.29
N GLU A 2 -5.77 13.19 7.67
CA GLU A 2 -5.46 14.35 6.81
C GLU A 2 -4.01 14.34 6.31
N ARG A 3 -3.03 14.21 7.22
CA ARG A 3 -1.60 14.11 6.87
C ARG A 3 -1.28 12.99 5.88
N VAL A 4 -1.97 11.86 6.00
CA VAL A 4 -1.78 10.72 5.09
C VAL A 4 -2.27 11.07 3.68
N CYS A 5 -3.35 11.84 3.60
CA CYS A 5 -3.98 12.28 2.35
C CYS A 5 -3.39 13.58 1.76
N GLU A 6 -2.29 14.09 2.32
CA GLU A 6 -1.59 15.27 1.76
C GLU A 6 -0.99 14.95 0.39
N ARG A 7 -1.12 15.88 -0.55
CA ARG A 7 -0.69 15.69 -1.95
C ARG A 7 0.77 15.25 -2.06
N ALA A 8 1.67 15.89 -1.31
CA ALA A 8 3.10 15.57 -1.34
C ALA A 8 3.38 14.14 -0.85
N ASN A 9 2.72 13.73 0.23
CA ASN A 9 2.80 12.36 0.78
C ASN A 9 2.28 11.33 -0.23
N LEU A 10 1.12 11.59 -0.84
CA LEU A 10 0.55 10.71 -1.86
C LEU A 10 1.44 10.59 -3.10
N GLN A 11 2.06 11.68 -3.56
CA GLN A 11 3.01 11.61 -4.68
C GLN A 11 4.22 10.74 -4.35
N ALA A 12 4.76 10.86 -3.13
CA ALA A 12 5.85 10.02 -2.66
C ALA A 12 5.43 8.54 -2.56
N ALA A 13 4.23 8.25 -2.04
CA ALA A 13 3.66 6.91 -1.98
C ALA A 13 3.48 6.29 -3.37
N LEU A 14 2.93 7.04 -4.33
CA LEU A 14 2.77 6.58 -5.71
C LEU A 14 4.13 6.23 -6.34
N LYS A 15 5.13 7.10 -6.18
CA LYS A 15 6.49 6.83 -6.69
C LYS A 15 7.08 5.56 -6.07
N ARG A 16 6.90 5.35 -4.77
CA ARG A 16 7.43 4.18 -4.06
C ARG A 16 6.76 2.89 -4.50
N VAL A 17 5.42 2.87 -4.59
CA VAL A 17 4.68 1.69 -5.09
C VAL A 17 5.07 1.35 -6.53
N ARG A 18 5.23 2.37 -7.38
CA ARG A 18 5.71 2.19 -8.76
C ARG A 18 7.11 1.60 -8.84
N LYS A 19 8.01 2.03 -7.96
CA LYS A 19 9.39 1.50 -7.89
C LYS A 19 9.43 0.03 -7.46
N ASN A 20 8.50 -0.41 -6.61
CA ASN A 20 8.52 -1.78 -6.07
C ASN A 20 8.08 -2.85 -7.08
N GLN A 21 7.42 -2.48 -8.20
CA GLN A 21 7.03 -3.39 -9.29
C GLN A 21 6.28 -4.68 -8.85
N GLY A 22 5.61 -4.63 -7.70
CA GLY A 22 4.93 -5.80 -7.12
C GLY A 22 3.76 -6.29 -7.97
N SER A 23 3.48 -7.59 -7.91
CA SER A 23 2.38 -8.24 -8.64
C SER A 23 1.01 -7.64 -8.33
N ALA A 24 0.05 -7.88 -9.21
CA ALA A 24 -1.34 -7.50 -9.01
C ALA A 24 -1.97 -8.19 -7.78
N GLY A 25 -2.93 -7.50 -7.17
CA GLY A 25 -3.75 -8.02 -6.09
C GLY A 25 -4.87 -8.92 -6.61
N ILE A 26 -5.95 -9.07 -5.83
CA ILE A 26 -7.11 -9.90 -6.19
C ILE A 26 -7.92 -9.30 -7.36
N ASP A 27 -7.83 -7.98 -7.55
CA ASP A 27 -8.50 -7.20 -8.59
C ASP A 27 -7.77 -7.24 -9.95
N GLY A 28 -6.59 -7.85 -10.02
CA GLY A 28 -5.80 -7.95 -11.25
C GLY A 28 -5.15 -6.64 -11.71
N MET A 29 -5.41 -5.51 -11.05
CA MET A 29 -4.84 -4.22 -11.44
C MET A 29 -3.32 -4.22 -11.26
N THR A 30 -2.60 -3.76 -12.28
CA THR A 30 -1.15 -3.64 -12.26
C THR A 30 -0.71 -2.27 -11.73
N VAL A 31 0.58 -2.19 -11.39
CA VAL A 31 1.18 -0.94 -10.91
C VAL A 31 1.21 0.16 -11.98
N GLY A 32 1.21 -0.22 -13.26
CA GLY A 32 1.15 0.70 -14.39
C GLY A 32 -0.20 1.43 -14.52
N GLU A 33 -1.29 0.77 -14.13
CA GLU A 33 -2.65 1.30 -14.23
C GLU A 33 -3.05 2.22 -13.06
N LEU A 34 -2.32 2.14 -11.94
CA LEU A 34 -2.61 2.90 -10.73
C LEU A 34 -2.77 4.41 -10.95
N PRO A 35 -1.91 5.12 -11.73
CA PRO A 35 -2.06 6.57 -11.93
C PRO A 35 -3.39 6.95 -12.61
N ASP A 36 -3.83 6.16 -13.59
CA ASP A 36 -5.07 6.40 -14.32
C ASP A 36 -6.28 6.09 -13.43
N HIS A 37 -6.19 5.00 -12.65
CA HIS A 37 -7.20 4.64 -11.66
C HIS A 37 -7.37 5.74 -10.60
N LEU A 38 -6.27 6.23 -10.02
CA LEU A 38 -6.31 7.31 -9.03
C LEU A 38 -6.89 8.60 -9.63
N ARG A 39 -6.58 8.96 -10.87
CA ARG A 39 -7.19 10.15 -11.50
C ARG A 39 -8.72 10.09 -11.54
N LYS A 40 -9.29 8.89 -11.70
CA LYS A 40 -10.74 8.69 -11.78
C LYS A 40 -11.40 8.52 -10.41
N HIS A 41 -10.78 7.75 -9.51
CA HIS A 41 -11.45 7.27 -8.30
C HIS A 41 -10.95 7.93 -7.01
N TRP A 42 -9.85 8.70 -7.05
CA TRP A 42 -9.26 9.27 -5.83
C TRP A 42 -10.18 10.17 -5.00
N PRO A 43 -11.05 11.03 -5.57
CA PRO A 43 -11.94 11.85 -4.75
C PRO A 43 -12.79 11.02 -3.78
N VAL A 44 -13.36 9.91 -4.27
CA VAL A 44 -14.19 8.98 -3.48
C VAL A 44 -13.35 8.25 -2.43
N VAL A 45 -12.20 7.71 -2.83
CA VAL A 45 -11.29 7.01 -1.90
C VAL A 45 -10.82 7.94 -0.79
N ARG A 46 -10.46 9.19 -1.11
CA ARG A 46 -10.03 10.19 -0.13
C ARG A 46 -11.14 10.51 0.86
N GLU A 47 -12.37 10.72 0.38
CA GLU A 47 -13.52 10.97 1.24
C GLU A 47 -13.74 9.82 2.23
N GLN A 48 -13.76 8.58 1.73
CA GLN A 48 -13.89 7.38 2.56
C GLN A 48 -12.77 7.24 3.60
N LEU A 49 -11.52 7.56 3.23
CA LEU A 49 -10.38 7.54 4.15
C LEU A 49 -10.50 8.60 5.25
N LEU A 50 -11.02 9.79 4.94
CA LEU A 50 -11.23 10.86 5.91
C LEU A 50 -12.43 10.58 6.81
N ALA A 51 -13.49 9.98 6.26
CA ALA A 51 -14.68 9.58 7.00
C ALA A 51 -14.51 8.28 7.81
N GLY A 52 -13.41 7.55 7.62
CA GLY A 52 -13.17 6.26 8.28
C GLY A 52 -14.04 5.11 7.75
N THR A 53 -14.60 5.25 6.55
CA THR A 53 -15.50 4.26 5.92
C THR A 53 -14.82 3.44 4.83
N TYR A 54 -13.57 3.73 4.49
CA TYR A 54 -12.80 2.95 3.52
C TYR A 54 -12.63 1.51 3.98
N GLN A 55 -13.03 0.55 3.14
CA GLN A 55 -12.82 -0.88 3.37
C GLN A 55 -11.75 -1.41 2.41
N PRO A 56 -10.58 -1.85 2.94
CA PRO A 56 -9.54 -2.47 2.12
C PRO A 56 -10.03 -3.75 1.46
N SER A 57 -9.48 -4.06 0.27
CA SER A 57 -9.81 -5.31 -0.40
C SER A 57 -9.12 -6.51 0.27
N PRO A 58 -9.70 -7.72 0.17
CA PRO A 58 -9.01 -8.95 0.57
C PRO A 58 -7.67 -9.11 -0.14
N VAL A 59 -6.67 -9.63 0.57
CA VAL A 59 -5.36 -9.92 -0.02
C VAL A 59 -5.42 -11.19 -0.89
N ARG A 60 -4.73 -11.17 -2.04
CA ARG A 60 -4.56 -12.36 -2.88
C ARG A 60 -3.51 -13.28 -2.27
N ARG A 61 -3.85 -14.55 -2.07
CA ARG A 61 -2.89 -15.56 -1.60
C ARG A 61 -1.95 -16.00 -2.73
N HIS A 62 -0.67 -16.13 -2.42
CA HIS A 62 0.33 -16.64 -3.34
C HIS A 62 1.39 -17.43 -2.57
N ALA A 63 1.50 -18.73 -2.84
CA ALA A 63 2.54 -19.57 -2.24
C ALA A 63 3.85 -19.43 -3.02
N ILE A 64 4.96 -19.20 -2.30
CA ILE A 64 6.31 -19.24 -2.86
C ILE A 64 7.17 -20.26 -2.09
N PRO A 65 8.11 -20.95 -2.75
CA PRO A 65 9.00 -21.88 -2.07
C PRO A 65 9.95 -21.15 -1.10
N LYS A 66 10.19 -21.73 0.08
CA LYS A 66 11.26 -21.29 0.99
C LYS A 66 12.59 -21.89 0.58
N SER A 67 13.69 -21.20 0.88
CA SER A 67 15.06 -21.67 0.61
C SER A 67 15.42 -22.97 1.35
N GLY A 68 14.78 -23.28 2.48
CA GLY A 68 15.01 -24.48 3.29
C GLY A 68 13.95 -25.58 3.15
N GLY A 69 13.07 -25.50 2.15
CA GLY A 69 11.94 -26.42 1.98
C GLY A 69 10.62 -25.90 2.58
N GLY A 70 9.52 -26.40 2.03
CA GLY A 70 8.16 -25.93 2.33
C GLY A 70 7.78 -24.62 1.65
N GLU A 71 6.57 -24.15 1.91
CA GLU A 71 6.00 -22.96 1.27
C GLU A 71 5.86 -21.79 2.25
N ARG A 72 5.94 -20.57 1.70
CA ARG A 72 5.58 -19.32 2.36
C ARG A 72 4.34 -18.76 1.64
N GLU A 73 3.23 -18.70 2.36
CA GLU A 73 2.06 -17.95 1.88
C GLU A 73 2.34 -16.44 1.97
N LEU A 74 2.15 -15.75 0.84
CA LEU A 74 2.14 -14.30 0.76
C LEU A 74 0.70 -13.81 0.61
N GLY A 75 0.37 -12.73 1.32
CA GLY A 75 -0.83 -11.93 1.07
C GLY A 75 -0.46 -10.71 0.24
N ILE A 76 -0.96 -10.62 -0.99
CA ILE A 76 -0.69 -9.53 -1.92
C ILE A 76 -1.92 -8.61 -1.96
N PRO A 77 -1.87 -7.40 -1.36
CA PRO A 77 -2.97 -6.44 -1.42
C PRO A 77 -3.17 -5.89 -2.83
N THR A 78 -4.31 -5.26 -3.10
CA THR A 78 -4.52 -4.47 -4.33
C THR A 78 -3.50 -3.34 -4.41
N VAL A 79 -3.26 -2.82 -5.60
CA VAL A 79 -2.28 -1.73 -5.77
C VAL A 79 -2.77 -0.45 -5.08
N VAL A 80 -4.08 -0.22 -5.04
CA VAL A 80 -4.70 0.89 -4.29
C VAL A 80 -4.42 0.74 -2.78
N ASP A 81 -4.63 -0.46 -2.23
CA ASP A 81 -4.37 -0.73 -0.81
C ASP A 81 -2.89 -0.56 -0.48
N ARG A 82 -1.98 -1.04 -1.34
CA ARG A 82 -0.53 -0.83 -1.16
C ARG A 82 -0.16 0.66 -1.19
N PHE A 83 -0.80 1.43 -2.06
CA PHE A 83 -0.61 2.88 -2.13
C PHE A 83 -1.05 3.58 -0.84
N ILE A 84 -2.21 3.22 -0.30
CA ILE A 84 -2.72 3.77 0.97
C ILE A 84 -1.83 3.35 2.15
N GLN A 85 -1.47 2.06 2.24
CA GLN A 85 -0.56 1.55 3.27
C GLN A 85 0.80 2.26 3.22
N GLN A 86 1.34 2.51 2.03
CA GLN A 86 2.59 3.22 1.85
C GLN A 86 2.49 4.69 2.28
N ALA A 87 1.36 5.35 2.04
CA ALA A 87 1.09 6.71 2.50
C ALA A 87 0.95 6.78 4.04
N ILE A 88 0.32 5.78 4.67
CA ILE A 88 0.25 5.64 6.13
C ILE A 88 1.66 5.44 6.71
N LEU A 89 2.42 4.52 6.13
CA LEU A 89 3.78 4.21 6.58
C LEU A 89 4.70 5.45 6.57
N GLN A 90 4.57 6.32 5.56
CA GLN A 90 5.36 7.56 5.47
C GLN A 90 5.08 8.55 6.61
N VAL A 91 3.86 8.53 7.16
CA VAL A 91 3.47 9.40 8.28
C VAL A 91 3.84 8.77 9.63
N LEU A 92 3.67 7.45 9.75
CA LEU A 92 3.90 6.73 11.00
C LEU A 92 5.38 6.40 11.22
N GLY A 93 6.12 6.02 10.18
CA GLY A 93 7.52 5.60 10.26
C GLY A 93 8.40 6.60 11.02
N PRO A 94 8.45 7.89 10.66
CA PRO A 94 9.26 8.87 11.37
C PRO A 94 8.91 9.05 12.86
N ARG A 95 7.72 8.60 13.31
CA ARG A 95 7.30 8.66 14.71
C ARG A 95 7.70 7.42 15.49
N PHE A 96 7.66 6.25 14.85
CA PHE A 96 7.93 4.97 15.51
C PHE A 96 9.36 4.50 15.34
N ASP A 97 10.00 4.76 14.19
CA ASP A 97 11.37 4.31 13.91
C ASP A 97 12.38 4.71 15.01
N PRO A 98 12.34 5.94 15.58
CA PRO A 98 13.23 6.31 16.68
C PRO A 98 12.94 5.58 18.01
N THR A 99 11.77 4.98 18.15
CA THR A 99 11.35 4.24 19.37
C THR A 99 11.73 2.76 19.30
N PHE A 100 12.18 2.27 18.15
CA PHE A 100 12.60 0.89 18.01
C PHE A 100 13.95 0.64 18.71
N SER A 101 14.12 -0.59 19.17
CA SER A 101 15.36 -1.08 19.76
C SER A 101 16.55 -0.87 18.82
N GLN A 102 17.74 -0.62 19.39
CA GLN A 102 18.99 -0.53 18.63
C GLN A 102 19.53 -1.91 18.23
N TYR A 103 19.04 -2.99 18.84
CA TYR A 103 19.39 -4.36 18.48
C TYR A 103 18.60 -4.78 17.23
N ARG A 104 19.31 -5.01 16.12
CA ARG A 104 18.77 -5.49 14.84
C ARG A 104 19.13 -6.95 14.59
#